data_AF-A0A150UPP4-F1
#
_entry.id   AF-A0A150UPP4-F1
#
_cell.length_a   1.000
_cell.length_b   1.000
_cell.length_c   1.000
_cell.angle_alpha   90.00
_cell.angle_beta   90.00
_cell.angle_gamma   90.00
#
_symmetry.space_group_name_H-M   'P 1'
#
loop_
_entity.id
_entity.type
_entity.pdbx_description
1 polymer ?
#
loop_
_entity_poly.entity_id
_entity_poly.type
_entity_poly.pdbx_seq_one_letter_code
_entity_poly.pdbx_strand_id
1 'polypeptide(L)' 'TKRQKDENQQLLSPIQELNLIEYINRLSDLGLLPTAAIVYHFAFDISEKMLGKS' A
#
# COMPACT_ATOMS: atom_id res chain seq x y z
N THR A 1 -1.82 -12.51 30.09
CA THR A 1 -1.81 -11.21 29.39
C THR A 1 -1.49 -11.43 27.92
N LYS A 2 -2.50 -11.56 27.05
CA LYS A 2 -2.33 -11.71 25.58
C LYS A 2 -2.51 -10.33 24.92
N ARG A 3 -1.62 -9.40 25.21
CA ARG A 3 -1.61 -8.04 24.64
C ARG A 3 -0.24 -7.85 23.99
N GLN A 4 -0.17 -7.18 22.85
CA GLN A 4 1.04 -6.70 22.14
C GLN A 4 1.69 -7.63 21.10
N LYS A 5 0.92 -8.19 20.15
CA LYS A 5 1.48 -8.71 18.88
C LYS A 5 0.88 -8.08 17.62
N ASP A 6 0.20 -6.95 17.75
CA ASP A 6 -0.49 -6.29 16.63
C ASP A 6 0.12 -4.92 16.25
N GLU A 7 1.21 -4.49 16.90
CA GLU A 7 1.72 -3.11 16.71
C GLU A 7 2.65 -2.93 15.50
N ASN A 8 2.93 -3.96 14.72
CA ASN A 8 3.65 -3.84 13.45
C ASN A 8 3.21 -4.94 12.47
N GLN A 9 1.90 -5.10 12.25
CA GLN A 9 1.48 -5.78 11.02
C GLN A 9 1.82 -4.82 9.86
N GLN A 10 2.99 -5.01 9.26
CA GLN A 10 3.28 -4.43 7.95
C GLN A 10 2.17 -4.88 7.01
N LEU A 11 1.26 -3.96 6.69
CA LEU A 11 0.10 -4.20 5.82
C LEU A 11 0.56 -4.59 4.41
N LEU A 12 1.71 -4.05 4.01
CA LEU A 12 2.36 -4.30 2.74
C LEU A 12 3.66 -5.06 2.98
N SER A 13 3.88 -6.10 2.17
CA SER A 13 5.21 -6.67 1.99
C SER A 13 6.17 -5.62 1.40
N PRO A 14 7.50 -5.77 1.57
CA PRO A 14 8.48 -4.85 0.99
C PRO A 14 8.31 -4.63 -0.51
N ILE A 15 7.86 -5.64 -1.26
CA ILE A 15 7.59 -5.54 -2.71
C ILE A 15 6.36 -4.66 -2.97
N GLN A 16 5.30 -4.80 -2.18
CA GLN A 16 4.12 -3.96 -2.29
C GLN A 16 4.42 -2.50 -1.92
N GLU A 17 5.29 -2.26 -0.93
CA GLU A 17 5.74 -0.92 -0.59
C GLU A 17 6.51 -0.26 -1.75
N LEU A 18 7.40 -1.01 -2.41
CA LEU A 18 8.11 -0.53 -3.61
C LEU A 18 7.12 -0.19 -4.75
N ASN A 19 6.11 -1.03 -4.98
CA ASN A 19 5.07 -0.77 -5.97
C ASN A 19 4.25 0.50 -5.64
N LEU A 20 3.97 0.75 -4.36
CA LEU A 20 3.28 1.95 -3.91
C LEU A 20 4.12 3.20 -4.16
N ILE A 21 5.42 3.16 -3.86
CA ILE A 21 6.35 4.26 -4.11
C ILE A 21 6.45 4.55 -5.61
N GLU A 22 6.58 3.52 -6.44
CA GLU A 22 6.62 3.67 -7.90
C GLU A 22 5.33 4.31 -8.44
N TYR A 23 4.18 3.91 -7.91
CA TYR A 23 2.90 4.51 -8.27
C TYR A 23 2.82 6.00 -7.91
N ILE A 24 3.25 6.38 -6.70
CA ILE A 24 3.28 7.79 -6.26
C ILE A 24 4.22 8.63 -7.14
N ASN A 25 5.39 8.09 -7.49
CA ASN A 25 6.33 8.77 -8.37
C ASN A 25 5.73 8.97 -9.77
N ARG A 26 5.08 7.95 -10.34
CA ARG A 26 4.38 8.08 -11.64
C ARG A 26 3.28 9.13 -11.63
N LEU A 27 2.52 9.24 -10.53
CA LEU A 27 1.53 10.32 -10.41
C LEU A 27 2.20 11.69 -10.47
N SER A 28 3.33 11.84 -9.77
CA SER A 28 4.10 13.09 -9.76
C SER A 28 4.67 13.42 -11.14
N ASP A 29 5.20 12.42 -11.87
CA ASP A 29 5.70 12.58 -13.24
C ASP A 29 4.60 13.01 -14.23
N LEU A 30 3.35 12.61 -13.96
CA LEU A 30 2.17 13.01 -14.73
C LEU A 30 1.61 14.38 -14.31
N GLY A 31 2.23 15.06 -13.33
CA GLY A 31 1.74 16.32 -12.77
C GLY A 31 0.48 16.17 -11.91
N LEU A 32 0.17 14.94 -11.47
CA LEU A 32 -0.94 14.64 -10.58
C LEU A 32 -0.47 14.70 -9.14
N LEU A 33 -1.25 15.37 -8.29
CA LEU A 33 -1.01 15.38 -6.85
C LEU A 33 -1.54 14.09 -6.23
N PRO A 34 -0.68 13.22 -5.66
CA PRO A 34 -1.15 12.03 -4.97
C PRO A 34 -1.90 12.44 -3.70
N THR A 35 -3.22 12.19 -3.68
CA THR A 35 -4.02 12.40 -2.49
C THR A 35 -3.96 11.17 -1.58
N ALA A 36 -4.17 11.35 -0.28
CA ALA A 36 -4.20 10.24 0.67
C ALA A 36 -5.23 9.16 0.28
N ALA A 37 -6.36 9.56 -0.32
CA ALA A 37 -7.37 8.62 -0.81
C ALA A 37 -6.83 7.75 -1.96
N ILE A 38 -6.15 8.34 -2.94
CA ILE A 38 -5.55 7.63 -4.07
C ILE A 38 -4.48 6.63 -3.59
N VAL A 39 -3.61 7.09 -2.69
CA VAL A 39 -2.56 6.26 -2.08
C VAL A 39 -3.16 5.09 -1.29
N TYR A 40 -4.20 5.35 -0.49
CA TYR A 40 -4.90 4.33 0.28
C TYR A 40 -5.59 3.29 -0.60
N HIS A 41 -6.33 3.72 -1.63
CA HIS A 41 -6.99 2.80 -2.55
C HIS A 41 -5.99 1.90 -3.27
N PHE A 42 -4.89 2.46 -3.77
CA PHE A 42 -3.85 1.68 -4.42
C PHE A 42 -3.16 0.71 -3.45
N ALA A 43 -2.82 1.17 -2.23
CA ALA A 43 -2.24 0.32 -1.19
C ALA A 43 -3.16 -0.85 -0.80
N PHE A 44 -4.47 -0.61 -0.71
CA PHE A 44 -5.47 -1.64 -0.44
C PHE A 44 -5.59 -2.65 -1.61
N ASP A 45 -5.63 -2.15 -2.85
CA ASP A 45 -5.70 -3.02 -4.03
C ASP A 45 -4.49 -3.94 -4.13
N ILE A 46 -3.28 -3.42 -3.89
CA ILE A 46 -2.07 -4.25 -3.95
C ILE A 46 -1.95 -5.19 -2.74
N SER A 47 -2.50 -4.85 -1.58
CA SER A 47 -2.53 -5.75 -0.41
C SER A 47 -3.43 -6.96 -0.67
N GLU A 48 -4.59 -6.76 -1.30
CA GLU A 48 -5.55 -7.83 -1.61
C GLU A 48 -5.11 -8.70 -2.80
N LYS A 49 -4.42 -8.13 -3.81
CA LYS A 49 -4.03 -8.85 -5.04
C LYS A 49 -3.11 -10.06 -4.83
N MET A 50 -2.31 -10.06 -3.75
CA MET A 50 -1.42 -11.17 -3.39
C MET A 50 -2.07 -12.16 -2.41
N LEU A 51 -3.23 -11.82 -1.83
CA LEU A 51 -3.96 -12.65 -0.87
C LEU A 51 -4.92 -13.65 -1.53
N GLY A 52 -5.04 -13.65 -2.86
CA GLY A 52 -5.70 -14.73 -3.60
C GLY A 52 -7.15 -14.97 -3.20
N LYS A 53 -7.93 -13.92 -2.94
CA LYS A 53 -9.39 -14.04 -2.88
C LYS A 53 -9.96 -13.86 -4.28
N SER A 54 -10.04 -14.99 -5.00
CA SER A 54 -10.97 -15.20 -6.12
C SER A 54 -12.42 -14.99 -5.69
#